data_AF-A0A7X1UGM5-F1
#
_entry.id   AF-A0A7X1UGM5-F1
#
_cell.length_a   1.000
_cell.length_b   1.000
_cell.length_c   1.000
_cell.angle_alpha   90.00
_cell.angle_beta   90.00
_cell.angle_gamma   90.00
#
_symmetry.space_group_name_H-M   'P 1'
#
loop_
_entity.id
_entity.type
_entity.pdbx_description
1 polymer ?
#
loop_
_entity_poly.entity_id
_entity_poly.type
_entity_poly.pdbx_seq_one_letter_code
_entity_poly.pdbx_strand_id
1 'polypeptide(L)'
;MRNMTDRQDYFKSNTRGVGLFITFIFFFPIIVKTIRYFVYHGAKIPSEPLKLVLNVLVENFAFYATALAISFTVYVFVSDERNRYNDERKEREKEREKERERKEREKERERKEREKERERNVKEKEKELEQYKDHYRPSFVVDDTKGIILIMREDTLYLENIKYYDSSANTKNCISKVSLKSGEVVSKEIPRSFYITATTIIGEEILFGYLNGSIKIYKYLKSKGNALYPGIKNHSYIVASKNWGDYNNISVPTDSTLSEIFFYNTYEIREKIFLNTNKMKGIIDSRNFNELLNSLFELLSYEIEANTVELSSVYSILLSVLDTLKYNTDCFDEIKKSDFDINYILAKESYIINSLPTAIAYFNLLDDINDFFMIDFIDYIQTNLLLLRTGKQIDESTEKFVLRAIIGVLIEIFDKTSIPSLGNIPFIVLKASIFNNIHLKK
;
A
#
# COMPACT_ATOMS: atom_id res chain seq x y z
N MET A 1 30.71 -25.23 -20.51
CA MET A 1 31.52 -25.75 -19.39
C MET A 1 31.99 -27.20 -19.67
N ARG A 2 32.45 -27.51 -20.89
CA ARG A 2 32.75 -28.90 -21.34
C ARG A 2 34.17 -29.10 -21.93
N ASN A 3 35.05 -28.10 -21.83
CA ASN A 3 36.40 -28.13 -22.44
C ASN A 3 37.57 -27.99 -21.44
N MET A 4 37.31 -27.94 -20.13
CA MET A 4 38.39 -27.83 -19.13
C MET A 4 38.88 -29.19 -18.61
N THR A 5 38.04 -30.22 -18.63
CA THR A 5 38.38 -31.57 -18.14
C THR A 5 39.38 -32.29 -19.07
N ASP A 6 39.24 -32.16 -20.39
CA ASP A 6 40.10 -32.85 -21.38
C ASP A 6 41.58 -32.43 -21.34
N ARG A 7 41.89 -31.19 -20.91
CA ARG A 7 43.29 -30.72 -20.88
C ARG A 7 44.03 -31.08 -19.60
N GLN A 8 43.32 -31.34 -18.50
CA GLN A 8 43.95 -31.75 -17.25
C GLN A 8 44.45 -33.20 -17.34
N ASP A 9 43.75 -34.06 -18.08
CA ASP A 9 44.15 -35.44 -18.36
C ASP A 9 45.36 -35.55 -19.31
N TYR A 10 45.52 -34.59 -20.23
CA TYR A 10 46.73 -34.48 -21.06
C TYR A 10 48.03 -34.30 -20.23
N PHE A 11 47.93 -33.75 -19.02
CA PHE A 11 49.11 -33.46 -18.18
C PHE A 11 49.49 -34.57 -17.21
N LYS A 12 48.54 -35.38 -16.75
CA LYS A 12 48.85 -36.61 -16.00
C LYS A 12 49.59 -37.64 -16.89
N SER A 13 49.37 -37.55 -18.21
CA SER A 13 50.09 -38.31 -19.24
C SER A 13 51.57 -37.88 -19.39
N ASN A 14 51.89 -36.60 -19.23
CA ASN A 14 53.21 -36.08 -19.60
C ASN A 14 54.34 -36.39 -18.59
N THR A 15 54.05 -36.49 -17.29
CA THR A 15 55.05 -36.94 -16.29
C THR A 15 55.40 -38.43 -16.46
N ARG A 16 54.42 -39.25 -16.88
CA ARG A 16 54.62 -40.65 -17.25
C ARG A 16 55.47 -40.79 -18.51
N GLY A 17 55.21 -39.97 -19.53
CA GLY A 17 55.98 -39.96 -20.79
C GLY A 17 57.44 -39.55 -20.62
N VAL A 18 57.71 -38.50 -19.82
CA VAL A 18 59.08 -38.07 -19.52
C VAL A 18 59.85 -39.16 -18.75
N GLY A 19 59.21 -39.80 -17.76
CA GLY A 19 59.82 -40.93 -17.04
C GLY A 19 60.16 -42.11 -17.95
N LEU A 20 59.26 -42.49 -18.86
CA LEU A 20 59.50 -43.54 -19.86
C LEU A 20 60.62 -43.17 -20.83
N PHE A 21 60.69 -41.91 -21.27
CA PHE A 21 61.72 -41.43 -22.18
C PHE A 21 63.12 -41.41 -21.53
N ILE A 22 63.23 -40.94 -20.28
CA ILE A 22 64.49 -40.97 -19.51
C ILE A 22 64.92 -42.42 -19.28
N THR A 23 63.98 -43.30 -18.94
CA THR A 23 64.23 -44.74 -18.79
C THR A 23 64.75 -45.35 -20.08
N PHE A 24 64.14 -45.01 -21.22
CA PHE A 24 64.57 -45.47 -22.54
C PHE A 24 65.97 -44.97 -22.90
N ILE A 25 66.26 -43.67 -22.70
CA ILE A 25 67.61 -43.11 -22.92
C ILE A 25 68.64 -43.87 -22.08
N PHE A 26 68.33 -44.13 -20.80
CA PHE A 26 69.23 -44.81 -19.88
C PHE A 26 69.57 -46.23 -20.35
N PHE A 27 68.56 -47.01 -20.73
CA PHE A 27 68.74 -48.40 -21.16
C PHE A 27 69.21 -48.57 -22.61
N PHE A 28 69.09 -47.55 -23.46
CA PHE A 28 69.40 -47.68 -24.89
C PHE A 28 70.84 -48.17 -25.17
N PRO A 29 71.91 -47.60 -24.60
CA PRO A 29 73.27 -48.11 -24.80
C PRO A 29 73.49 -49.52 -24.23
N ILE A 30 72.80 -49.85 -23.13
CA ILE A 30 72.84 -51.18 -22.51
C ILE A 30 72.23 -52.21 -23.46
N ILE A 31 71.03 -51.94 -23.98
CA ILE A 31 70.33 -52.80 -24.95
C ILE A 31 71.20 -53.01 -26.20
N VAL A 32 71.76 -51.94 -26.77
CA VAL A 32 72.60 -52.03 -27.99
C VAL A 32 73.85 -52.88 -27.76
N LYS A 33 74.56 -52.69 -26.64
CA LYS A 33 75.73 -53.51 -26.31
C LYS A 33 75.36 -54.96 -26.00
N THR A 34 74.24 -55.20 -25.34
CA THR A 34 73.73 -56.56 -25.07
C THR A 34 73.36 -57.28 -26.36
N ILE A 35 72.65 -56.63 -27.29
CA ILE A 35 72.34 -57.19 -28.62
C ILE A 35 73.63 -57.52 -29.37
N ARG A 36 74.60 -56.60 -29.38
CA ARG A 36 75.90 -56.83 -30.03
C ARG A 36 76.63 -58.03 -29.43
N TYR A 37 76.63 -58.16 -28.11
CA TYR A 37 77.24 -59.29 -27.42
C TYR A 37 76.57 -60.63 -27.79
N PHE A 38 75.23 -60.69 -27.82
CA PHE A 38 74.50 -61.88 -28.25
C PHE A 38 74.79 -62.28 -29.70
N VAL A 39 74.94 -61.32 -30.61
CA VAL A 39 75.27 -61.57 -32.02
C VAL A 39 76.68 -62.18 -32.16
N TYR A 40 77.66 -61.71 -31.39
CA TYR A 40 79.04 -62.20 -31.53
C TYR A 40 79.34 -63.48 -30.74
N HIS A 41 78.65 -63.76 -29.63
CA HIS A 41 79.04 -64.83 -28.68
C HIS A 41 77.93 -65.87 -28.42
N GLY A 42 76.75 -65.72 -29.05
CA GLY A 42 75.60 -66.60 -28.87
C GLY A 42 74.91 -66.42 -27.51
N ALA A 43 73.97 -67.31 -27.16
CA ALA A 43 73.16 -67.22 -25.93
C ALA A 43 73.92 -67.62 -24.64
N LYS A 44 75.16 -67.14 -24.46
CA LYS A 44 75.97 -67.37 -23.25
C LYS A 44 75.92 -66.14 -22.35
N ILE A 45 75.42 -66.30 -21.13
CA ILE A 45 75.36 -65.20 -20.15
C ILE A 45 76.81 -64.90 -19.66
N PRO A 46 77.27 -63.64 -19.67
CA PRO A 46 78.60 -63.28 -19.18
C PRO A 46 78.73 -63.55 -17.67
N SER A 47 79.95 -63.89 -17.23
CA SER A 47 80.26 -64.26 -15.84
C SER A 47 80.10 -63.11 -14.82
N GLU A 48 80.24 -61.84 -15.25
CA GLU A 48 80.06 -60.65 -14.41
C GLU A 48 79.15 -59.60 -15.09
N PRO A 49 77.82 -59.82 -15.11
CA PRO A 49 76.89 -58.97 -15.87
C PRO A 49 76.78 -57.53 -15.34
N LEU A 50 76.90 -57.32 -14.02
CA LEU A 50 76.79 -55.99 -13.41
C LEU A 50 77.97 -55.07 -13.77
N LYS A 51 79.18 -55.62 -13.84
CA LYS A 51 80.39 -54.86 -14.18
C LYS A 51 80.37 -54.43 -15.65
N LEU A 52 79.82 -55.26 -16.52
CA LEU A 52 79.58 -54.94 -17.93
C LEU A 52 78.63 -53.74 -18.05
N VAL A 53 77.50 -53.76 -17.33
CA VAL A 53 76.51 -52.67 -17.31
C VAL A 53 77.15 -51.36 -16.80
N LEU A 54 77.93 -51.41 -15.71
CA LEU A 54 78.63 -50.23 -15.20
C LEU A 54 79.63 -49.66 -16.20
N ASN A 55 80.38 -50.51 -16.90
CA ASN A 55 81.28 -50.05 -17.96
C ASN A 55 80.51 -49.44 -19.14
N VAL A 56 79.36 -50.00 -19.52
CA VAL A 56 78.49 -49.38 -20.54
C VAL A 56 78.07 -47.97 -20.13
N LEU A 57 77.69 -47.79 -18.86
CA LEU A 57 77.27 -46.49 -18.35
C LEU A 57 78.41 -45.46 -18.39
N VAL A 58 79.61 -45.85 -17.96
CA VAL A 58 80.79 -44.97 -17.95
C VAL A 58 81.25 -44.63 -19.37
N GLU A 59 81.32 -45.62 -20.27
CA GLU A 59 81.76 -45.40 -21.66
C GLU A 59 80.78 -44.54 -22.47
N ASN A 60 79.48 -44.56 -22.13
CA ASN A 60 78.45 -43.79 -22.81
C ASN A 60 78.06 -42.50 -22.06
N PHE A 61 78.88 -42.03 -21.11
CA PHE A 61 78.60 -40.82 -20.34
C PHE A 61 78.33 -39.59 -21.22
N ALA A 62 79.10 -39.43 -22.31
CA ALA A 62 78.92 -38.35 -23.28
C ALA A 62 77.55 -38.41 -23.99
N PHE A 63 77.05 -39.62 -24.28
CA PHE A 63 75.72 -39.82 -24.85
C PHE A 63 74.63 -39.38 -23.86
N TYR A 64 74.72 -39.79 -22.59
CA TYR A 64 73.75 -39.39 -21.57
C TYR A 64 73.77 -37.88 -21.34
N ALA A 65 74.96 -37.27 -21.27
CA ALA A 65 75.10 -35.83 -21.14
C ALA A 65 74.44 -35.07 -22.31
N THR A 66 74.66 -35.53 -23.54
CA THR A 66 74.07 -34.91 -24.74
C THR A 66 72.56 -35.11 -24.80
N ALA A 67 72.08 -36.31 -24.52
CA ALA A 67 70.66 -36.63 -24.52
C ALA A 67 69.89 -35.83 -23.45
N LEU A 68 70.47 -35.67 -22.25
CA LEU A 68 69.92 -34.83 -21.20
C LEU A 68 69.96 -33.35 -21.56
N ALA A 69 71.04 -32.87 -22.16
CA ALA A 69 71.16 -31.48 -22.60
C ALA A 69 70.11 -31.11 -23.66
N ILE A 70 69.89 -31.96 -24.66
CA ILE A 70 68.84 -31.78 -25.67
C ILE A 70 67.46 -31.81 -25.01
N SER A 71 67.21 -32.81 -24.15
CA SER A 71 65.92 -32.95 -23.45
C SER A 71 65.60 -31.73 -22.59
N PHE A 72 66.59 -31.21 -21.87
CA PHE A 72 66.47 -30.00 -21.06
C PHE A 72 66.21 -28.77 -21.94
N THR A 73 66.94 -28.62 -23.05
CA THR A 73 66.76 -27.50 -23.99
C THR A 73 65.35 -27.49 -24.60
N VAL A 74 64.85 -28.65 -25.03
CA VAL A 74 63.48 -28.80 -25.55
C VAL A 74 62.45 -28.51 -24.45
N TYR A 75 62.67 -29.02 -23.23
CA TYR A 75 61.77 -28.74 -22.11
C TYR A 75 61.69 -27.25 -21.80
N VAL A 76 62.84 -26.57 -21.71
CA VAL A 76 62.92 -25.13 -21.47
C VAL A 76 62.20 -24.36 -22.57
N PHE A 77 62.46 -24.66 -23.85
CA PHE A 77 61.80 -24.02 -24.98
C PHE A 77 60.27 -24.19 -24.95
N VAL A 78 59.77 -25.41 -24.73
CA VAL A 78 58.32 -25.68 -24.64
C VAL A 78 57.70 -25.00 -23.41
N SER A 79 58.43 -24.94 -22.30
CA SER A 79 57.97 -24.25 -21.09
C SER A 79 57.87 -22.75 -21.29
N ASP A 80 58.84 -22.14 -21.98
CA ASP A 80 58.89 -20.71 -22.25
C ASP A 80 57.78 -20.28 -23.22
N GLU A 81 57.55 -21.05 -24.29
CA GLU A 81 56.45 -20.84 -25.23
C GLU A 81 55.07 -20.95 -24.56
N ARG A 82 54.92 -21.91 -23.64
CA ARG A 82 53.70 -22.03 -22.83
C ARG A 82 53.51 -20.82 -21.91
N ASN A 83 54.57 -20.36 -21.28
CA ASN A 83 54.51 -19.21 -20.38
C ASN A 83 54.08 -17.96 -21.14
N ARG A 84 54.67 -17.70 -22.32
CA ARG A 84 54.24 -16.63 -23.23
C ARG A 84 52.74 -16.70 -23.56
N TYR A 85 52.28 -17.86 -24.02
CA TYR A 85 50.86 -18.06 -24.36
C TYR A 85 49.93 -17.83 -23.15
N ASN A 86 50.33 -18.29 -21.96
CA ASN A 86 49.56 -18.11 -20.74
C ASN A 86 49.51 -16.64 -20.31
N ASP A 87 50.61 -15.90 -20.46
CA ASP A 87 50.68 -14.49 -20.08
C ASP A 87 49.88 -13.62 -21.04
N GLU A 88 49.96 -13.85 -22.36
CA GLU A 88 49.07 -13.20 -23.35
C GLU A 88 47.59 -13.49 -23.08
N ARG A 89 47.26 -14.69 -22.62
CA ARG A 89 45.89 -15.04 -22.27
C ARG A 89 45.44 -14.31 -21.01
N LYS A 90 46.28 -14.23 -19.98
CA LYS A 90 45.99 -13.47 -18.75
C LYS A 90 45.81 -11.98 -19.05
N GLU A 91 46.62 -11.41 -19.94
CA GLU A 91 46.48 -10.01 -20.36
C GLU A 91 45.14 -9.77 -21.06
N ARG A 92 44.77 -10.62 -22.03
CA ARG A 92 43.45 -10.55 -22.70
C ARG A 92 42.28 -10.73 -21.73
N GLU A 93 42.41 -11.59 -20.74
CA GLU A 93 41.38 -11.77 -19.70
C GLU A 93 41.27 -10.51 -18.82
N LYS A 94 42.39 -9.90 -18.40
CA LYS A 94 42.41 -8.62 -17.67
C LYS A 94 41.81 -7.47 -18.47
N GLU A 95 42.09 -7.38 -19.77
CA GLU A 95 41.49 -6.35 -20.63
C GLU A 95 39.97 -6.51 -20.74
N ARG A 96 39.48 -7.74 -20.93
CA ARG A 96 38.04 -8.04 -20.96
C ARG A 96 37.37 -7.73 -19.64
N GLU A 97 38.03 -7.98 -18.52
CA GLU A 97 37.52 -7.64 -17.19
C GLU A 97 37.42 -6.13 -17.01
N LYS A 98 38.48 -5.37 -17.37
CA LYS A 98 38.45 -3.89 -17.36
C LYS A 98 37.35 -3.33 -18.27
N GLU A 99 37.14 -3.92 -19.45
CA GLU A 99 36.08 -3.49 -20.37
C GLU A 99 34.68 -3.76 -19.79
N ARG A 100 34.48 -4.92 -19.15
CA ARG A 100 33.23 -5.24 -18.45
C ARG A 100 32.97 -4.28 -17.31
N GLU A 101 33.96 -4.02 -16.46
CA GLU A 101 33.84 -3.05 -15.38
C GLU A 101 33.51 -1.65 -15.92
N ARG A 102 34.14 -1.22 -17.01
CA ARG A 102 33.84 0.08 -17.64
C ARG A 102 32.40 0.14 -18.14
N LYS A 103 31.92 -0.90 -18.83
CA LYS A 103 30.54 -1.00 -19.31
C LYS A 103 29.53 -1.04 -18.16
N GLU A 104 29.84 -1.72 -17.07
CA GLU A 104 28.98 -1.75 -15.88
C GLU A 104 28.90 -0.38 -15.20
N ARG A 105 30.04 0.31 -15.02
CA ARG A 105 30.08 1.68 -14.48
C ARG A 105 29.32 2.67 -15.36
N GLU A 106 29.42 2.53 -16.68
CA GLU A 106 28.68 3.38 -17.63
C GLU A 106 27.17 3.14 -17.55
N LYS A 107 26.73 1.87 -17.54
CA LYS A 107 25.31 1.50 -17.32
C LYS A 107 24.77 2.00 -15.98
N GLU A 108 25.57 1.93 -14.92
CA GLU A 108 25.19 2.44 -13.60
C GLU A 108 25.03 3.96 -13.60
N ARG A 109 25.93 4.69 -14.28
CA ARG A 109 25.83 6.15 -14.47
C ARG A 109 24.59 6.53 -15.27
N GLU A 110 24.35 5.88 -16.41
CA GLU A 110 23.14 6.11 -17.20
C GLU A 110 21.86 5.86 -16.39
N ARG A 111 21.84 4.79 -15.58
CA ARG A 111 20.70 4.49 -14.71
C ARG A 111 20.46 5.61 -13.68
N LYS A 112 21.53 6.08 -13.03
CA LYS A 112 21.47 7.18 -12.04
C LYS A 112 21.04 8.50 -12.68
N GLU A 113 21.49 8.79 -13.89
CA GLU A 113 21.08 10.00 -14.63
C GLU A 113 19.60 9.94 -15.03
N ARG A 114 19.14 8.81 -15.58
CA ARG A 114 17.71 8.60 -15.90
C ARG A 114 16.82 8.69 -14.67
N GLU A 115 17.28 8.20 -13.52
CA GLU A 115 16.53 8.29 -12.26
C GLU A 115 16.43 9.75 -11.78
N LYS A 116 17.55 10.50 -11.81
CA LYS A 116 17.54 11.95 -11.50
C LYS A 116 16.66 12.75 -12.45
N GLU A 117 16.67 12.43 -13.73
CA GLU A 117 15.82 13.09 -14.73
C GLU A 117 14.34 12.80 -14.46
N ARG A 118 13.98 11.54 -14.16
CA ARG A 118 12.62 11.17 -13.75
C ARG A 118 12.17 11.91 -12.49
N GLU A 119 13.02 11.99 -11.47
CA GLU A 119 12.73 12.75 -10.26
C GLU A 119 12.51 14.24 -10.54
N ARG A 120 13.30 14.85 -11.41
CA ARG A 120 13.12 16.25 -11.82
C ARG A 120 11.80 16.44 -12.55
N ASN A 121 11.47 15.57 -13.50
CA ASN A 121 10.23 15.63 -14.27
C ASN A 121 9.00 15.44 -13.37
N VAL A 122 9.07 14.57 -12.36
CA VAL A 122 7.99 14.41 -11.36
C VAL A 122 7.84 15.68 -10.53
N LYS A 123 8.94 16.25 -10.02
CA LYS A 123 8.92 17.48 -9.22
C LYS A 123 8.39 18.68 -10.02
N GLU A 124 8.70 18.77 -11.31
CA GLU A 124 8.20 19.84 -12.18
C GLU A 124 6.70 19.71 -12.40
N LYS A 125 6.21 18.50 -12.71
CA LYS A 125 4.77 18.22 -12.81
C LYS A 125 4.01 18.49 -11.51
N GLU A 126 4.60 18.16 -10.36
CA GLU A 126 4.00 18.49 -9.06
C GLU A 126 3.89 19.99 -8.84
N LYS A 127 4.88 20.78 -9.27
CA LYS A 127 4.84 22.25 -9.18
C LYS A 127 3.79 22.85 -10.11
N GLU A 128 3.71 22.39 -11.36
CA GLU A 128 2.69 22.82 -12.32
C GLU A 128 1.29 22.52 -11.79
N LEU A 129 1.08 21.31 -11.25
CA LEU A 129 -0.19 20.92 -10.65
C LEU A 129 -0.53 21.79 -9.42
N GLU A 130 0.45 22.11 -8.59
CA GLU A 130 0.24 22.97 -7.42
C GLU A 130 -0.11 24.41 -7.82
N GLN A 131 0.53 24.94 -8.87
CA GLN A 131 0.18 26.26 -9.43
C GLN A 131 -1.24 26.25 -10.01
N TYR A 132 -1.61 25.20 -10.73
CA TYR A 132 -2.98 25.02 -11.22
C TYR A 132 -3.99 25.00 -10.08
N LYS A 133 -3.71 24.28 -8.99
CA LYS A 133 -4.59 24.25 -7.80
C LYS A 133 -4.67 25.61 -7.11
N ASP A 134 -3.56 26.32 -6.96
CA ASP A 134 -3.53 27.63 -6.30
C ASP A 134 -4.42 28.67 -6.99
N HIS A 135 -4.63 28.53 -8.31
CA HIS A 135 -5.58 29.35 -9.08
C HIS A 135 -7.00 29.32 -8.51
N TYR A 136 -7.43 28.19 -7.96
CA TYR A 136 -8.78 28.00 -7.42
C TYR A 136 -8.89 28.34 -5.93
N ARG A 137 -7.78 28.67 -5.26
CA ARG A 137 -7.77 28.95 -3.82
C ARG A 137 -8.19 30.39 -3.54
N PRO A 138 -9.09 30.61 -2.56
CA PRO A 138 -9.64 31.94 -2.32
C PRO A 138 -8.71 32.81 -1.47
N SER A 139 -9.10 34.06 -1.27
CA SER A 139 -8.61 34.93 -0.22
C SER A 139 -9.80 35.49 0.55
N PHE A 140 -9.57 35.85 1.81
CA PHE A 140 -10.59 36.43 2.67
C PHE A 140 -10.14 37.81 3.16
N VAL A 141 -10.93 38.83 2.84
CA VAL A 141 -10.71 40.21 3.25
C VAL A 141 -11.66 40.52 4.39
N VAL A 142 -11.14 41.12 5.46
CA VAL A 142 -11.91 41.56 6.61
C VAL A 142 -12.08 43.06 6.47
N ASP A 143 -13.32 43.51 6.33
CA ASP A 143 -13.71 44.91 6.18
C ASP A 143 -14.72 45.25 7.29
N ASP A 144 -14.36 46.17 8.18
CA ASP A 144 -15.18 46.53 9.35
C ASP A 144 -16.58 47.06 8.98
N THR A 145 -16.76 47.55 7.75
CA THR A 145 -18.04 48.09 7.25
C THR A 145 -18.87 47.06 6.50
N LYS A 146 -18.23 46.16 5.74
CA LYS A 146 -18.91 45.21 4.85
C LYS A 146 -18.98 43.78 5.40
N GLY A 147 -18.11 43.42 6.35
CA GLY A 147 -17.94 42.06 6.83
C GLY A 147 -16.73 41.36 6.22
N ILE A 148 -16.79 40.03 6.21
CA ILE A 148 -15.78 39.17 5.63
C ILE A 148 -16.12 38.94 4.17
N ILE A 149 -15.27 39.37 3.25
CA ILE A 149 -15.48 39.31 1.80
C ILE A 149 -14.63 38.18 1.21
N LEU A 150 -15.24 37.35 0.37
CA LEU A 150 -14.55 36.34 -0.44
C LEU A 150 -13.91 37.00 -1.65
N ILE A 151 -12.65 36.70 -1.92
CA ILE A 151 -11.94 37.13 -3.13
C ILE A 151 -11.39 35.90 -3.84
N MET A 152 -11.76 35.71 -5.11
CA MET A 152 -11.18 34.67 -5.97
C MET A 152 -10.09 35.27 -6.87
N ARG A 153 -9.28 34.42 -7.51
CA ARG A 153 -8.28 34.86 -8.50
C ARG A 153 -8.93 35.43 -9.77
N GLU A 154 -10.11 34.92 -10.14
CA GLU A 154 -10.90 35.33 -11.29
C GLU A 154 -12.38 35.42 -10.91
N ASP A 155 -13.12 36.35 -11.54
CA ASP A 155 -14.53 36.62 -11.24
C ASP A 155 -15.48 35.48 -11.65
N THR A 156 -15.03 34.59 -12.53
CA THR A 156 -15.78 33.40 -12.98
C THR A 156 -15.73 32.27 -11.96
N LEU A 157 -14.76 32.30 -11.04
CA LEU A 157 -14.60 31.28 -10.01
C LEU A 157 -15.53 31.57 -8.84
N TYR A 158 -15.91 30.49 -8.17
CA TYR A 158 -16.72 30.54 -6.96
C TYR A 158 -16.24 29.47 -5.99
N LEU A 159 -16.73 29.55 -4.76
CA LEU A 159 -16.42 28.62 -3.69
C LEU A 159 -17.70 27.88 -3.32
N GLU A 160 -17.60 26.61 -2.92
CA GLU A 160 -18.73 25.74 -2.59
C GLU A 160 -18.68 25.30 -1.12
N ASN A 161 -19.82 24.88 -0.56
CA ASN A 161 -19.95 24.29 0.79
C ASN A 161 -19.31 25.13 1.90
N ILE A 162 -19.50 26.45 1.86
CA ILE A 162 -18.89 27.37 2.82
C ILE A 162 -19.56 27.18 4.18
N LYS A 163 -18.77 26.97 5.23
CA LYS A 163 -19.22 27.02 6.63
C LYS A 163 -18.40 28.05 7.39
N TYR A 164 -19.10 28.99 8.03
CA TYR A 164 -18.51 30.03 8.87
C TYR A 164 -18.73 29.72 10.35
N TYR A 165 -17.66 29.79 11.13
CA TYR A 165 -17.61 29.52 12.56
C TYR A 165 -17.14 30.80 13.27
N ASP A 166 -17.99 31.39 14.09
CA ASP A 166 -17.70 32.57 14.90
C ASP A 166 -16.74 32.28 16.08
N SER A 167 -16.54 31.01 16.41
CA SER A 167 -15.65 30.54 17.47
C SER A 167 -15.26 29.08 17.26
N SER A 168 -14.12 28.67 17.82
CA SER A 168 -13.71 27.25 17.88
C SER A 168 -14.52 26.46 18.91
N ALA A 169 -15.11 27.11 19.91
CA ALA A 169 -15.83 26.46 20.99
C ALA A 169 -17.28 26.08 20.63
N ASN A 170 -17.84 26.67 19.58
CA ASN A 170 -19.20 26.41 19.13
C ASN A 170 -19.22 25.99 17.68
N THR A 171 -18.82 24.76 17.41
CA THR A 171 -18.87 24.23 16.04
C THR A 171 -20.28 23.86 15.59
N LYS A 172 -21.27 23.79 16.49
CA LYS A 172 -22.64 23.34 16.20
C LYS A 172 -23.47 24.39 15.45
N ASN A 173 -23.27 25.67 15.76
CA ASN A 173 -24.03 26.77 15.18
C ASN A 173 -23.22 27.50 14.09
N CYS A 174 -22.87 26.80 13.01
CA CYS A 174 -22.16 27.43 11.89
C CYS A 174 -23.13 27.97 10.84
N ILE A 175 -22.77 29.08 10.19
CA ILE A 175 -23.52 29.60 9.05
C ILE A 175 -23.06 28.85 7.80
N SER A 176 -23.98 28.10 7.18
CA SER A 176 -23.72 27.34 5.95
C SER A 176 -24.21 28.10 4.71
N LYS A 177 -23.38 28.17 3.67
CA LYS A 177 -23.73 28.70 2.35
C LYS A 177 -23.33 27.71 1.27
N VAL A 178 -24.24 27.51 0.31
CA VAL A 178 -24.02 26.52 -0.77
C VAL A 178 -22.88 26.95 -1.68
N SER A 179 -22.90 28.21 -2.11
CA SER A 179 -21.83 28.78 -2.92
C SER A 179 -21.70 30.29 -2.73
N LEU A 180 -20.53 30.83 -3.05
CA LEU A 180 -20.23 32.26 -3.05
C LEU A 180 -19.29 32.63 -4.21
N LYS A 181 -19.56 33.77 -4.85
CA LYS A 181 -18.69 34.38 -5.86
C LYS A 181 -17.72 35.38 -5.25
N SER A 182 -16.69 35.75 -6.02
CA SER A 182 -15.79 36.84 -5.66
C SER A 182 -16.56 38.14 -5.38
N GLY A 183 -16.19 38.84 -4.31
CA GLY A 183 -16.82 40.07 -3.84
C GLY A 183 -18.03 39.87 -2.92
N GLU A 184 -18.55 38.65 -2.77
CA GLU A 184 -19.68 38.38 -1.88
C GLU A 184 -19.25 38.24 -0.41
N VAL A 185 -20.17 38.58 0.49
CA VAL A 185 -19.94 38.58 1.94
C VAL A 185 -20.16 37.18 2.51
N VAL A 186 -19.17 36.62 3.20
CA VAL A 186 -19.28 35.38 3.96
C VAL A 186 -20.12 35.59 5.22
N SER A 187 -19.73 36.54 6.08
CA SER A 187 -20.47 36.94 7.27
C SER A 187 -20.27 38.43 7.54
N LYS A 188 -21.29 39.09 8.10
CA LYS A 188 -21.19 40.47 8.57
C LYS A 188 -20.61 40.58 9.98
N GLU A 189 -20.67 39.50 10.75
CA GLU A 189 -20.13 39.43 12.10
C GLU A 189 -18.63 39.11 12.04
N ILE A 190 -17.83 39.91 12.73
CA ILE A 190 -16.36 39.81 12.73
C ILE A 190 -15.87 39.72 14.18
N PRO A 191 -15.88 38.52 14.79
CA PRO A 191 -15.30 38.32 16.10
C PRO A 191 -13.76 38.41 16.01
N ARG A 192 -13.10 38.51 17.17
CA ARG A 192 -11.62 38.55 17.23
C ARG A 192 -10.97 37.30 16.64
N SER A 193 -11.63 36.15 16.72
CA SER A 193 -11.16 34.93 16.08
C SER A 193 -12.34 34.20 15.43
N PHE A 194 -12.19 33.78 14.18
CA PHE A 194 -13.19 32.99 13.46
C PHE A 194 -12.52 32.04 12.48
N TYR A 195 -13.32 31.10 11.98
CA TYR A 195 -12.85 30.08 11.04
C TYR A 195 -13.83 29.92 9.87
N ILE A 196 -13.31 29.58 8.71
CA ILE A 196 -14.10 29.30 7.52
C ILE A 196 -13.60 27.99 6.91
N THR A 197 -14.51 27.07 6.61
CA THR A 197 -14.22 25.91 5.76
C THR A 197 -14.98 26.04 4.46
N ALA A 198 -14.42 25.52 3.38
CA ALA A 198 -15.12 25.46 2.10
C ALA A 198 -14.43 24.48 1.14
N THR A 199 -15.10 24.19 0.03
CA THR A 199 -14.57 23.37 -1.06
C THR A 199 -14.34 24.24 -2.28
N THR A 200 -13.15 24.16 -2.89
CA THR A 200 -12.90 24.76 -4.21
C THR A 200 -13.66 24.00 -5.30
N ILE A 201 -13.87 24.60 -6.47
CA ILE A 201 -14.56 23.94 -7.59
C ILE A 201 -13.85 22.68 -8.12
N ILE A 202 -12.58 22.50 -7.79
CA ILE A 202 -11.81 21.28 -8.11
C ILE A 202 -11.85 20.23 -6.97
N GLY A 203 -12.70 20.43 -5.96
CA GLY A 203 -12.91 19.50 -4.85
C GLY A 203 -11.86 19.58 -3.73
N GLU A 204 -10.99 20.59 -3.70
CA GLU A 204 -10.01 20.77 -2.61
C GLU A 204 -10.68 21.44 -1.40
N GLU A 205 -10.59 20.81 -0.23
CA GLU A 205 -11.06 21.34 1.05
C GLU A 205 -10.08 22.40 1.58
N ILE A 206 -10.60 23.54 2.00
CA ILE A 206 -9.83 24.62 2.60
C ILE A 206 -10.30 24.91 4.03
N LEU A 207 -9.36 25.40 4.84
CA LEU A 207 -9.59 25.85 6.20
C LEU A 207 -8.86 27.18 6.39
N PHE A 208 -9.63 28.23 6.62
CA PHE A 208 -9.14 29.57 6.92
C PHE A 208 -9.37 29.91 8.39
N GLY A 209 -8.39 30.55 9.02
CA GLY A 209 -8.51 31.13 10.33
C GLY A 209 -8.15 32.60 10.33
N TYR A 210 -8.95 33.39 11.03
CA TYR A 210 -8.58 34.72 11.48
C TYR A 210 -8.41 34.66 12.98
N LEU A 211 -7.23 35.01 13.50
CA LEU A 211 -6.88 34.90 14.91
C LEU A 211 -6.47 36.26 15.46
N ASN A 212 -6.96 36.57 16.66
CA ASN A 212 -6.60 37.77 17.41
C ASN A 212 -6.72 39.08 16.60
N GLY A 213 -7.74 39.17 15.74
CA GLY A 213 -8.07 40.38 14.99
C GLY A 213 -7.07 40.80 13.93
N SER A 214 -6.10 39.95 13.56
CA SER A 214 -5.08 40.33 12.57
C SER A 214 -4.39 39.15 11.86
N ILE A 215 -4.22 38.02 12.54
CA ILE A 215 -3.45 36.88 12.03
C ILE A 215 -4.33 36.07 11.09
N LYS A 216 -3.89 35.92 9.84
CA LYS A 216 -4.57 35.11 8.82
C LYS A 216 -3.80 33.81 8.60
N ILE A 217 -4.50 32.69 8.64
CA ILE A 217 -3.94 31.36 8.39
C ILE A 217 -4.76 30.68 7.30
N TYR A 218 -4.10 30.24 6.25
CA TYR A 218 -4.70 29.62 5.08
C TYR A 218 -4.16 28.20 4.93
N LYS A 219 -5.03 27.20 5.10
CA LYS A 219 -4.70 25.79 4.93
C LYS A 219 -5.57 25.12 3.87
N TYR A 220 -4.99 24.22 3.09
CA TYR A 220 -5.73 23.32 2.21
C TYR A 220 -5.42 21.86 2.56
N LEU A 221 -6.40 20.97 2.41
CA LEU A 221 -6.22 19.55 2.63
C LEU A 221 -5.57 18.92 1.40
N LYS A 222 -4.43 18.23 1.59
CA LYS A 222 -3.75 17.53 0.49
C LYS A 222 -4.61 16.37 0.00
N SER A 223 -4.48 15.98 -1.27
CA SER A 223 -5.33 14.95 -1.90
C SER A 223 -5.32 13.57 -1.22
N LYS A 224 -4.29 13.24 -0.43
CA LYS A 224 -4.22 12.03 0.42
C LYS A 224 -4.11 12.36 1.91
N GLY A 225 -4.34 13.62 2.25
CA GLY A 225 -4.32 14.12 3.60
C GLY A 225 -5.56 13.67 4.36
N ASN A 226 -5.40 13.50 5.67
CA ASN A 226 -6.49 13.22 6.58
C ASN A 226 -6.72 14.46 7.45
N ALA A 227 -7.93 15.02 7.38
CA ALA A 227 -8.27 16.25 8.07
C ALA A 227 -8.14 16.15 9.60
N LEU A 228 -8.30 14.96 10.21
CA LEU A 228 -8.12 14.77 11.66
C LEU A 228 -6.68 14.97 12.12
N TYR A 229 -5.70 14.88 11.22
CA TYR A 229 -4.31 15.11 11.59
C TYR A 229 -3.94 16.58 11.43
N PRO A 230 -3.24 17.17 12.40
CA PRO A 230 -2.71 16.54 13.62
C PRO A 230 -3.83 16.34 14.68
N GLY A 231 -3.79 15.25 15.43
CA GLY A 231 -4.88 14.84 16.34
C GLY A 231 -4.77 15.46 17.75
N ILE A 232 -5.78 15.25 18.61
CA ILE A 232 -5.88 15.89 19.96
C ILE A 232 -4.63 15.68 20.83
N LYS A 233 -3.94 14.54 20.70
CA LYS A 233 -2.76 14.22 21.52
C LYS A 233 -1.44 14.65 20.90
N ASN A 234 -1.43 15.01 19.61
CA ASN A 234 -0.23 15.33 18.87
C ASN A 234 -0.55 16.38 17.82
N HIS A 235 -0.29 17.65 18.15
CA HIS A 235 -0.51 18.82 17.29
C HIS A 235 0.69 19.14 16.38
N SER A 236 1.75 18.32 16.43
CA SER A 236 3.04 18.62 15.81
C SER A 236 2.92 19.11 14.38
N TYR A 237 3.59 20.23 14.10
CA TYR A 237 3.71 20.78 12.75
C TYR A 237 4.18 19.75 11.70
N ILE A 238 5.03 18.79 12.09
CA ILE A 238 5.52 17.73 11.18
C ILE A 238 4.38 16.81 10.73
N VAL A 239 3.44 16.51 11.62
CA VAL A 239 2.26 15.69 11.30
C VAL A 239 1.25 16.52 10.49
N ALA A 240 1.09 17.80 10.84
CA ALA A 240 0.24 18.71 10.11
C ALA A 240 0.67 18.88 8.65
N SER A 241 1.95 19.15 8.40
CA SER A 241 2.49 19.43 7.05
C SER A 241 2.41 18.24 6.09
N LYS A 242 2.24 17.02 6.60
CA LYS A 242 1.95 15.84 5.76
C LYS A 242 0.52 15.82 5.22
N ASN A 243 -0.42 16.41 5.94
CA ASN A 243 -1.85 16.35 5.64
C ASN A 243 -2.40 17.66 5.07
N TRP A 244 -1.87 18.79 5.55
CA TRP A 244 -2.28 20.14 5.20
C TRP A 244 -1.15 20.89 4.51
N GLY A 245 -1.48 21.65 3.48
CA GLY A 245 -0.58 22.62 2.86
C GLY A 245 -0.96 24.06 3.22
N ASP A 246 -0.03 24.97 3.02
CA ASP A 246 -0.18 26.41 3.22
C ASP A 246 -0.36 27.09 1.86
N TYR A 247 -1.20 28.12 1.78
CA TYR A 247 -1.34 28.98 0.59
C TYR A 247 -1.47 30.45 1.01
N ASN A 248 -1.31 31.40 0.09
CA ASN A 248 -1.33 32.85 0.37
C ASN A 248 -0.33 33.35 1.45
N ASN A 249 0.65 32.55 1.86
CA ASN A 249 1.64 32.90 2.89
C ASN A 249 2.96 33.40 2.26
N ILE A 250 2.91 34.55 1.59
CA ILE A 250 4.06 35.05 0.78
C ILE A 250 5.20 35.62 1.65
N SER A 251 4.98 35.93 2.94
CA SER A 251 5.96 36.73 3.73
C SER A 251 6.30 36.26 5.14
N VAL A 252 5.65 35.23 5.70
CA VAL A 252 5.97 34.75 7.06
C VAL A 252 5.93 33.22 7.07
N PRO A 253 7.04 32.52 7.35
CA PRO A 253 6.98 31.11 7.69
C PRO A 253 6.04 30.99 8.89
N THR A 254 4.93 30.27 8.73
CA THR A 254 3.99 30.06 9.84
C THR A 254 4.78 29.47 10.99
N ASP A 255 4.92 30.23 12.09
CA ASP A 255 5.54 29.75 13.31
C ASP A 255 4.95 28.37 13.64
N SER A 256 5.81 27.38 13.89
CA SER A 256 5.38 26.02 14.22
C SER A 256 4.39 26.02 15.39
N THR A 257 4.60 26.91 16.36
CA THR A 257 3.71 27.09 17.52
C THR A 257 2.38 27.70 17.12
N LEU A 258 2.36 28.69 16.21
CA LEU A 258 1.10 29.25 15.68
C LEU A 258 0.29 28.21 14.91
N SER A 259 0.97 27.37 14.11
CA SER A 259 0.33 26.24 13.43
C SER A 259 -0.26 25.24 14.43
N GLU A 260 0.47 24.91 15.49
CA GLU A 260 0.01 24.00 16.55
C GLU A 260 -1.25 24.54 17.26
N ILE A 261 -1.24 25.83 17.64
CA ILE A 261 -2.40 26.51 18.23
C ILE A 261 -3.60 26.47 17.26
N PHE A 262 -3.36 26.76 15.99
CA PHE A 262 -4.40 26.73 14.97
C PHE A 262 -5.03 25.34 14.83
N PHE A 263 -4.22 24.29 14.76
CA PHE A 263 -4.73 22.93 14.63
C PHE A 263 -5.41 22.43 15.90
N TYR A 264 -4.97 22.86 17.08
CA TYR A 264 -5.68 22.62 18.34
C TYR A 264 -7.09 23.24 18.30
N ASN A 265 -7.17 24.53 17.98
CA ASN A 265 -8.45 25.26 17.96
C ASN A 265 -9.43 24.73 16.89
N THR A 266 -8.91 24.18 15.80
CA THR A 266 -9.74 23.73 14.67
C THR A 266 -10.04 22.23 14.72
N TYR A 267 -9.72 21.51 15.80
CA TYR A 267 -9.92 20.06 15.87
C TYR A 267 -11.36 19.64 15.57
N GLU A 268 -12.35 20.20 16.26
CA GLU A 268 -13.77 19.86 16.04
C GLU A 268 -14.25 20.23 14.63
N ILE A 269 -13.75 21.34 14.07
CA ILE A 269 -14.06 21.77 12.70
C ILE A 269 -13.51 20.75 11.70
N ARG A 270 -12.25 20.33 11.88
CA ARG A 270 -11.58 19.35 11.02
C ARG A 270 -12.16 17.95 11.17
N GLU A 271 -12.64 17.59 12.34
CA GLU A 271 -13.39 16.35 12.56
C GLU A 271 -14.66 16.34 11.71
N LYS A 272 -15.39 17.45 11.62
CA LYS A 272 -16.55 17.54 10.71
C LYS A 272 -16.16 17.41 9.23
N ILE A 273 -15.04 18.01 8.80
CA ILE A 273 -14.51 17.79 7.44
C ILE A 273 -14.22 16.30 7.23
N PHE A 274 -13.47 15.68 8.14
CA PHE A 274 -13.12 14.27 8.04
C PHE A 274 -14.34 13.36 7.99
N LEU A 275 -15.29 13.56 8.90
CA LEU A 275 -16.53 12.79 8.94
C LEU A 275 -17.27 12.97 7.62
N ASN A 276 -17.50 14.19 7.15
CA ASN A 276 -18.20 14.42 5.88
C ASN A 276 -17.52 13.71 4.69
N THR A 277 -16.19 13.73 4.59
CA THR A 277 -15.47 13.03 3.52
C THR A 277 -15.48 11.50 3.69
N ASN A 278 -15.58 10.99 4.91
CA ASN A 278 -15.42 9.56 5.22
C ASN A 278 -16.70 8.85 5.68
N LYS A 279 -17.84 9.54 5.81
CA LYS A 279 -19.12 8.98 6.31
C LYS A 279 -19.53 7.71 5.58
N MET A 280 -19.40 7.71 4.25
CA MET A 280 -19.77 6.56 3.41
C MET A 280 -18.63 5.56 3.18
N LYS A 281 -17.44 5.80 3.74
CA LYS A 281 -16.24 5.04 3.39
C LYS A 281 -16.37 3.54 3.69
N GLY A 282 -16.97 3.17 4.82
CA GLY A 282 -17.22 1.75 5.13
C GLY A 282 -18.08 1.06 4.06
N ILE A 283 -19.09 1.77 3.55
CA ILE A 283 -19.95 1.28 2.46
C ILE A 283 -19.15 1.15 1.14
N ILE A 284 -18.34 2.16 0.80
CA ILE A 284 -17.51 2.13 -0.43
C ILE A 284 -16.51 0.97 -0.37
N ASP A 285 -15.78 0.85 0.74
CA ASP A 285 -14.62 -0.02 0.88
C ASP A 285 -14.99 -1.48 1.19
N SER A 286 -16.23 -1.76 1.62
CA SER A 286 -16.70 -3.11 1.92
C SER A 286 -16.51 -4.07 0.73
N ARG A 287 -16.03 -5.28 1.01
CA ARG A 287 -15.66 -6.27 -0.03
C ARG A 287 -16.65 -7.43 -0.13
N ASN A 288 -17.50 -7.58 0.87
CA ASN A 288 -18.52 -8.63 0.96
C ASN A 288 -19.77 -8.08 1.67
N PHE A 289 -20.85 -8.86 1.66
CA PHE A 289 -22.13 -8.46 2.21
C PHE A 289 -22.09 -8.20 3.72
N ASN A 290 -21.38 -9.01 4.48
CA ASN A 290 -21.21 -8.81 5.92
C ASN A 290 -20.58 -7.44 6.24
N GLU A 291 -19.45 -7.12 5.60
CA GLU A 291 -18.80 -5.82 5.76
C GLU A 291 -19.72 -4.66 5.35
N LEU A 292 -20.52 -4.85 4.30
CA LEU A 292 -21.47 -3.84 3.81
C LEU A 292 -22.62 -3.60 4.80
N LEU A 293 -23.26 -4.67 5.28
CA LEU A 293 -24.39 -4.60 6.22
C LEU A 293 -23.93 -4.01 7.55
N ASN A 294 -22.79 -4.45 8.08
CA ASN A 294 -22.25 -3.92 9.32
C ASN A 294 -21.93 -2.43 9.19
N SER A 295 -21.21 -2.05 8.12
CA SER A 295 -20.93 -0.63 7.85
C SER A 295 -22.20 0.20 7.70
N LEU A 296 -23.25 -0.35 7.09
CA LEU A 296 -24.53 0.33 6.90
C LEU A 296 -25.25 0.52 8.23
N PHE A 297 -25.41 -0.53 9.01
CA PHE A 297 -26.16 -0.46 10.26
C PHE A 297 -25.45 0.40 11.30
N GLU A 298 -24.11 0.34 11.38
CA GLU A 298 -23.33 1.27 12.19
C GLU A 298 -23.52 2.73 11.75
N LEU A 299 -23.45 3.01 10.44
CA LEU A 299 -23.68 4.33 9.88
C LEU A 299 -25.08 4.85 10.24
N LEU A 300 -26.12 4.05 10.01
CA LEU A 300 -27.50 4.45 10.30
C LEU A 300 -27.71 4.66 11.80
N SER A 301 -27.18 3.77 12.65
CA SER A 301 -27.27 3.90 14.10
C SER A 301 -26.68 5.23 14.59
N TYR A 302 -25.48 5.57 14.10
CA TYR A 302 -24.78 6.81 14.44
C TYR A 302 -25.51 8.05 13.92
N GLU A 303 -25.89 8.07 12.64
CA GLU A 303 -26.49 9.26 12.01
C GLU A 303 -27.92 9.53 12.52
N ILE A 304 -28.67 8.49 12.95
CA ILE A 304 -29.97 8.67 13.63
C ILE A 304 -29.75 9.32 15.01
N GLU A 305 -28.79 8.84 15.79
CA GLU A 305 -28.44 9.41 17.10
C GLU A 305 -27.97 10.86 16.98
N ALA A 306 -27.14 11.16 15.98
CA ALA A 306 -26.67 12.51 15.70
C ALA A 306 -27.75 13.42 15.08
N ASN A 307 -28.91 12.88 14.70
CA ASN A 307 -29.98 13.56 13.98
C ASN A 307 -29.53 14.17 12.65
N THR A 308 -28.63 13.48 11.95
CA THR A 308 -27.98 13.93 10.70
C THR A 308 -28.40 13.13 9.47
N VAL A 309 -29.43 12.29 9.58
CA VAL A 309 -30.05 11.56 8.47
C VAL A 309 -31.56 11.79 8.43
N GLU A 310 -32.15 11.81 7.24
CA GLU A 310 -33.60 11.83 7.07
C GLU A 310 -34.19 10.44 7.35
N LEU A 311 -35.13 10.32 8.30
CA LEU A 311 -35.70 9.02 8.68
C LEU A 311 -36.42 8.32 7.50
N SER A 312 -37.04 9.07 6.60
CA SER A 312 -37.63 8.57 5.35
C SER A 312 -36.62 7.81 4.47
N SER A 313 -35.37 8.29 4.44
CA SER A 313 -34.26 7.66 3.73
C SER A 313 -33.83 6.36 4.41
N VAL A 314 -33.78 6.36 5.75
CA VAL A 314 -33.48 5.17 6.57
C VAL A 314 -34.48 4.05 6.27
N TYR A 315 -35.79 4.34 6.31
CA TYR A 315 -36.80 3.32 5.99
C TYR A 315 -36.63 2.75 4.59
N SER A 316 -36.44 3.62 3.59
CA SER A 316 -36.32 3.20 2.20
C SER A 316 -35.11 2.27 2.01
N ILE A 317 -33.98 2.58 2.65
CA ILE A 317 -32.78 1.74 2.62
C ILE A 317 -33.01 0.42 3.34
N LEU A 318 -33.47 0.45 4.60
CA LEU A 318 -33.66 -0.77 5.38
C LEU A 318 -34.63 -1.73 4.68
N LEU A 319 -35.76 -1.21 4.16
CA LEU A 319 -36.71 -2.03 3.41
C LEU A 319 -36.09 -2.62 2.13
N SER A 320 -35.38 -1.81 1.33
CA SER A 320 -34.70 -2.29 0.11
C SER A 320 -33.62 -3.33 0.39
N VAL A 321 -32.85 -3.15 1.47
CA VAL A 321 -31.83 -4.10 1.91
C VAL A 321 -32.50 -5.40 2.32
N LEU A 322 -33.51 -5.34 3.19
CA LEU A 322 -34.23 -6.51 3.67
C LEU A 322 -34.93 -7.27 2.54
N ASP A 323 -35.53 -6.57 1.57
CA ASP A 323 -36.11 -7.20 0.37
C ASP A 323 -35.04 -8.00 -0.40
N THR A 324 -33.87 -7.40 -0.61
CA THR A 324 -32.75 -8.06 -1.30
C THR A 324 -32.32 -9.32 -0.54
N LEU A 325 -32.22 -9.25 0.79
CA LEU A 325 -31.83 -10.39 1.61
C LEU A 325 -32.91 -11.48 1.63
N LYS A 326 -34.18 -11.10 1.66
CA LYS A 326 -35.32 -12.02 1.65
C LYS A 326 -35.33 -12.93 0.42
N TYR A 327 -34.99 -12.40 -0.75
CA TYR A 327 -34.90 -13.21 -1.98
C TYR A 327 -33.67 -14.13 -2.03
N ASN A 328 -32.76 -14.02 -1.06
CA ASN A 328 -31.49 -14.75 -1.04
C ASN A 328 -31.25 -15.46 0.30
N THR A 329 -32.31 -15.83 1.03
CA THR A 329 -32.18 -16.51 2.33
C THR A 329 -31.46 -17.86 2.24
N ASP A 330 -31.49 -18.51 1.07
CA ASP A 330 -30.76 -19.76 0.82
C ASP A 330 -29.23 -19.57 0.74
N CYS A 331 -28.76 -18.33 0.65
CA CYS A 331 -27.33 -18.00 0.63
C CYS A 331 -26.71 -17.83 2.02
N PHE A 332 -27.50 -18.00 3.08
CA PHE A 332 -27.06 -17.85 4.46
C PHE A 332 -26.58 -19.18 5.03
N ASP A 333 -25.54 -19.11 5.87
CA ASP A 333 -25.13 -20.28 6.66
C ASP A 333 -26.23 -20.69 7.66
N GLU A 334 -26.24 -21.95 8.10
CA GLU A 334 -27.17 -22.42 9.14
C GLU A 334 -26.88 -21.67 10.45
N ILE A 335 -27.91 -21.03 11.02
CA ILE A 335 -27.79 -20.22 12.23
C ILE A 335 -28.82 -20.68 13.25
N LYS A 336 -28.43 -20.73 14.52
CA LYS A 336 -29.29 -21.16 15.63
C LYS A 336 -29.55 -20.00 16.56
N LYS A 337 -30.68 -20.05 17.25
CA LYS A 337 -31.05 -19.05 18.27
C LYS A 337 -29.95 -18.89 19.34
N SER A 338 -29.25 -19.97 19.65
CA SER A 338 -28.16 -19.99 20.64
C SER A 338 -26.93 -19.17 20.23
N ASP A 339 -26.81 -18.79 18.97
CA ASP A 339 -25.64 -18.07 18.45
C ASP A 339 -25.72 -16.56 18.74
N PHE A 340 -26.87 -16.07 19.21
CA PHE A 340 -27.16 -14.67 19.46
C PHE A 340 -27.20 -14.32 20.96
N ASP A 341 -26.94 -13.04 21.28
CA ASP A 341 -27.31 -12.48 22.58
C ASP A 341 -28.83 -12.27 22.67
N ILE A 342 -29.54 -13.33 23.02
CA ILE A 342 -31.00 -13.33 23.15
C ILE A 342 -31.49 -12.34 24.20
N ASN A 343 -30.74 -12.12 25.29
CA ASN A 343 -31.16 -11.14 26.30
C ASN A 343 -31.13 -9.72 25.74
N TYR A 344 -30.09 -9.38 24.98
CA TYR A 344 -30.01 -8.11 24.27
C TYR A 344 -31.17 -7.96 23.28
N ILE A 345 -31.43 -8.98 22.45
CA ILE A 345 -32.50 -8.94 21.45
C ILE A 345 -33.88 -8.78 22.12
N LEU A 346 -34.19 -9.58 23.14
CA LEU A 346 -35.48 -9.51 23.84
C LEU A 346 -35.69 -8.15 24.53
N ALA A 347 -34.63 -7.53 25.05
CA ALA A 347 -34.72 -6.18 25.61
C ALA A 347 -35.08 -5.14 24.53
N LYS A 348 -34.50 -5.26 23.32
CA LYS A 348 -34.83 -4.39 22.19
C LYS A 348 -36.24 -4.66 21.65
N GLU A 349 -36.62 -5.92 21.48
CA GLU A 349 -37.96 -6.32 21.03
C GLU A 349 -39.04 -5.82 22.00
N SER A 350 -38.82 -5.99 23.31
CA SER A 350 -39.73 -5.46 24.33
C SER A 350 -39.90 -3.94 24.22
N TYR A 351 -38.81 -3.21 23.94
CA TYR A 351 -38.88 -1.77 23.72
C TYR A 351 -39.70 -1.41 22.47
N ILE A 352 -39.49 -2.15 21.37
CA ILE A 352 -40.25 -1.97 20.11
C ILE A 352 -41.75 -2.19 20.38
N ILE A 353 -42.13 -3.29 21.02
CA ILE A 353 -43.54 -3.64 21.30
C ILE A 353 -44.19 -2.63 22.26
N ASN A 354 -43.49 -2.21 23.31
CA ASN A 354 -44.03 -1.23 24.26
C ASN A 354 -44.23 0.15 23.61
N SER A 355 -43.43 0.47 22.58
CA SER A 355 -43.52 1.73 21.84
C SER A 355 -44.50 1.65 20.66
N LEU A 356 -44.82 0.44 20.19
CA LEU A 356 -45.69 0.14 19.06
C LEU A 356 -46.73 -0.91 19.45
N PRO A 357 -47.94 -0.52 19.89
CA PRO A 357 -48.95 -1.47 20.37
C PRO A 357 -49.38 -2.55 19.37
N THR A 358 -49.17 -2.31 18.07
CA THR A 358 -49.48 -3.26 16.98
C THR A 358 -48.24 -3.96 16.42
N ALA A 359 -47.06 -3.77 17.01
CA ALA A 359 -45.85 -4.47 16.58
C ALA A 359 -45.98 -5.97 16.83
N ILE A 360 -45.36 -6.73 15.95
CA ILE A 360 -45.27 -8.19 16.05
C ILE A 360 -44.07 -8.51 16.95
N ALA A 361 -44.18 -9.56 17.76
CA ALA A 361 -43.04 -10.17 18.47
C ALA A 361 -42.58 -11.40 17.69
N TYR A 362 -41.28 -11.61 17.56
CA TYR A 362 -40.71 -12.80 16.92
C TYR A 362 -39.90 -13.61 17.93
N PHE A 363 -38.88 -13.00 18.55
CA PHE A 363 -37.92 -13.74 19.38
C PHE A 363 -38.54 -14.25 20.69
N ASN A 364 -39.46 -13.48 21.27
CA ASN A 364 -40.22 -13.89 22.45
C ASN A 364 -41.16 -15.08 22.18
N LEU A 365 -41.49 -15.38 20.92
CA LEU A 365 -42.36 -16.49 20.53
C LEU A 365 -41.60 -17.73 20.04
N LEU A 366 -40.26 -17.67 19.94
CA LEU A 366 -39.45 -18.82 19.57
C LEU A 366 -39.27 -19.75 20.77
N ASP A 367 -39.87 -20.94 20.73
CA ASP A 367 -39.81 -21.92 21.82
C ASP A 367 -38.52 -22.76 21.80
N ASP A 368 -38.04 -23.19 20.62
CA ASP A 368 -36.83 -24.02 20.42
C ASP A 368 -35.62 -23.20 19.94
N ILE A 369 -34.41 -23.74 20.16
CA ILE A 369 -33.15 -23.18 19.66
C ILE A 369 -33.01 -23.29 18.13
N ASN A 370 -33.75 -24.19 17.49
CA ASN A 370 -33.73 -24.42 16.04
C ASN A 370 -34.86 -23.67 15.29
N ASP A 371 -35.74 -22.95 15.99
CA ASP A 371 -36.91 -22.29 15.37
C ASP A 371 -36.57 -20.97 14.64
N PHE A 372 -35.29 -20.58 14.62
CA PHE A 372 -34.88 -19.35 13.95
C PHE A 372 -34.81 -19.57 12.43
N PHE A 373 -35.62 -18.81 11.69
CA PHE A 373 -35.63 -18.79 10.24
C PHE A 373 -35.39 -17.36 9.74
N MET A 374 -34.35 -17.19 8.92
CA MET A 374 -33.95 -15.87 8.41
C MET A 374 -35.09 -15.16 7.66
N ILE A 375 -35.91 -15.91 6.89
CA ILE A 375 -37.05 -15.35 6.16
C ILE A 375 -38.11 -14.77 7.11
N ASP A 376 -38.45 -15.49 8.18
CA ASP A 376 -39.44 -15.06 9.16
C ASP A 376 -38.93 -13.87 9.98
N PHE A 377 -37.64 -13.88 10.33
CA PHE A 377 -36.98 -12.75 10.96
C PHE A 377 -37.05 -11.49 10.08
N ILE A 378 -36.72 -11.62 8.79
CA ILE A 378 -36.79 -10.48 7.86
C ILE A 378 -38.22 -9.95 7.76
N ASP A 379 -39.22 -10.82 7.69
CA ASP A 379 -40.65 -10.42 7.62
C ASP A 379 -41.13 -9.71 8.88
N TYR A 380 -40.67 -10.19 10.03
CA TYR A 380 -40.88 -9.53 11.32
C TYR A 380 -40.31 -8.11 11.33
N ILE A 381 -39.05 -7.92 10.91
CA ILE A 381 -38.43 -6.58 10.88
C ILE A 381 -39.13 -5.67 9.88
N GLN A 382 -39.41 -6.15 8.66
CA GLN A 382 -40.08 -5.36 7.63
C GLN A 382 -41.46 -4.90 8.08
N THR A 383 -42.23 -5.78 8.73
CA THR A 383 -43.56 -5.43 9.25
C THR A 383 -43.46 -4.35 10.32
N ASN A 384 -42.54 -4.48 11.27
CA ASN A 384 -42.35 -3.48 12.33
C ASN A 384 -41.84 -2.13 11.77
N LEU A 385 -40.98 -2.14 10.75
CA LEU A 385 -40.57 -0.92 10.04
C LEU A 385 -41.74 -0.22 9.35
N LEU A 386 -42.62 -0.98 8.67
CA LEU A 386 -43.80 -0.43 7.99
C LEU A 386 -44.82 0.15 8.97
N LEU A 387 -45.04 -0.53 10.10
CA LEU A 387 -45.90 -0.05 11.18
C LEU A 387 -45.36 1.26 11.78
N LEU A 388 -44.06 1.30 12.07
CA LEU A 388 -43.41 2.50 12.60
C LEU A 388 -43.55 3.69 11.63
N ARG A 389 -43.30 3.45 10.34
CA ARG A 389 -43.41 4.48 9.29
C ARG A 389 -44.83 5.02 9.08
N THR A 390 -45.86 4.19 9.27
CA THR A 390 -47.26 4.54 8.97
C THR A 390 -48.07 4.90 10.22
N GLY A 391 -47.51 4.73 11.42
CA GLY A 391 -48.13 5.03 12.70
C GLY A 391 -48.45 6.52 12.86
N LYS A 392 -49.74 6.88 12.76
CA LYS A 392 -50.22 8.28 12.77
C LYS A 392 -50.03 9.04 14.09
N GLN A 393 -49.45 8.44 15.13
CA GLN A 393 -49.38 9.01 16.49
C GLN A 393 -48.02 8.83 17.19
N ILE A 394 -46.95 8.54 16.45
CA ILE A 394 -45.61 8.34 17.01
C ILE A 394 -44.86 9.66 16.93
N ASP A 395 -44.34 10.15 18.06
CA ASP A 395 -43.49 11.33 18.06
C ASP A 395 -42.09 11.03 17.50
N GLU A 396 -41.42 12.06 16.98
CA GLU A 396 -40.12 11.93 16.32
C GLU A 396 -39.04 11.32 17.24
N SER A 397 -39.11 11.54 18.55
CA SER A 397 -38.14 10.98 19.49
C SER A 397 -38.35 9.47 19.64
N THR A 398 -39.59 9.05 19.87
CA THR A 398 -39.94 7.63 19.95
C THR A 398 -39.61 6.91 18.64
N GLU A 399 -39.92 7.51 17.49
CA GLU A 399 -39.58 6.96 16.18
C GLU A 399 -38.08 6.67 16.04
N LYS A 400 -37.22 7.63 16.44
CA LYS A 400 -35.76 7.46 16.43
C LYS A 400 -35.29 6.32 17.32
N PHE A 401 -35.81 6.23 18.55
CA PHE A 401 -35.38 5.19 19.48
C PHE A 401 -35.84 3.80 19.03
N VAL A 402 -37.04 3.67 18.47
CA VAL A 402 -37.52 2.40 17.92
C VAL A 402 -36.71 1.99 16.70
N LEU A 403 -36.41 2.91 15.77
CA LEU A 403 -35.50 2.64 14.65
C LEU A 403 -34.13 2.15 15.12
N ARG A 404 -33.55 2.80 16.14
CA ARG A 404 -32.28 2.36 16.73
C ARG A 404 -32.39 0.98 17.38
N ALA A 405 -33.53 0.65 17.99
CA ALA A 405 -33.76 -0.69 18.54
C ALA A 405 -33.82 -1.75 17.44
N ILE A 406 -34.54 -1.47 16.34
CA ILE A 406 -34.59 -2.34 15.15
C ILE A 406 -33.19 -2.54 14.56
N ILE A 407 -32.44 -1.46 14.36
CA ILE A 407 -31.06 -1.52 13.86
C ILE A 407 -30.15 -2.31 14.82
N GLY A 408 -30.32 -2.15 16.13
CA GLY A 408 -29.57 -2.93 17.12
C GLY A 408 -29.82 -4.44 16.99
N VAL A 409 -31.06 -4.85 16.74
CA VAL A 409 -31.38 -6.26 16.45
C VAL A 409 -30.74 -6.71 15.14
N LEU A 410 -30.80 -5.89 14.09
CA LEU A 410 -30.15 -6.20 12.81
C LEU A 410 -28.63 -6.39 12.97
N ILE A 411 -27.95 -5.52 13.72
CA ILE A 411 -26.52 -5.65 14.00
C ILE A 411 -26.22 -6.99 14.67
N GLU A 412 -26.94 -7.33 15.76
CA GLU A 412 -26.71 -8.58 16.48
C GLU A 412 -26.88 -9.81 15.59
N ILE A 413 -27.93 -9.84 14.75
CA ILE A 413 -28.16 -10.97 13.84
C ILE A 413 -27.10 -11.04 12.74
N PHE A 414 -26.80 -9.93 12.06
CA PHE A 414 -25.90 -9.93 10.91
C PHE A 414 -24.42 -10.02 11.28
N ASP A 415 -24.03 -9.70 12.51
CA ASP A 415 -22.69 -9.94 13.05
C ASP A 415 -22.38 -11.43 13.29
N LYS A 416 -23.42 -12.25 13.52
CA LYS A 416 -23.30 -13.70 13.76
C LYS A 416 -23.62 -14.55 12.54
N THR A 417 -24.04 -13.90 11.47
CA THR A 417 -24.47 -14.51 10.23
C THR A 417 -23.39 -14.37 9.18
N SER A 418 -23.28 -15.30 8.23
CA SER A 418 -22.39 -15.16 7.07
C SER A 418 -23.16 -15.38 5.77
N ILE A 419 -22.85 -14.58 4.75
CA ILE A 419 -23.47 -14.64 3.42
C ILE A 419 -22.39 -15.01 2.39
N PRO A 420 -21.95 -16.28 2.32
CA PRO A 420 -20.77 -16.69 1.57
C PRO A 420 -20.90 -16.57 0.04
N SER A 421 -22.11 -16.55 -0.53
CA SER A 421 -22.30 -16.80 -1.97
C SER A 421 -23.24 -15.84 -2.70
N LEU A 422 -23.50 -14.65 -2.15
CA LEU A 422 -24.29 -13.66 -2.87
C LEU A 422 -23.38 -12.96 -3.91
N GLY A 423 -23.59 -13.29 -5.19
CA GLY A 423 -22.68 -12.90 -6.28
C GLY A 423 -22.43 -11.39 -6.41
N ASN A 424 -21.40 -11.02 -7.19
CA ASN A 424 -20.94 -9.62 -7.32
C ASN A 424 -22.01 -8.64 -7.82
N ILE A 425 -22.96 -9.08 -8.66
CA ILE A 425 -24.00 -8.21 -9.23
C ILE A 425 -24.97 -7.74 -8.13
N PRO A 426 -25.63 -8.64 -7.36
CA PRO A 426 -26.41 -8.25 -6.18
C PRO A 426 -25.67 -7.32 -5.22
N PHE A 427 -24.37 -7.56 -5.00
CA PHE A 427 -23.54 -6.73 -4.11
C PHE A 427 -23.44 -5.28 -4.58
N ILE A 428 -23.13 -5.08 -5.86
CA ILE A 428 -23.01 -3.74 -6.44
C ILE A 428 -24.39 -3.06 -6.56
N VAL A 429 -25.44 -3.80 -6.91
CA VAL A 429 -26.81 -3.26 -6.95
C VAL A 429 -27.25 -2.76 -5.57
N LEU A 430 -26.97 -3.53 -4.52
CA LEU A 430 -27.30 -3.13 -3.15
C LEU A 430 -26.53 -1.88 -2.74
N LYS A 431 -25.21 -1.80 -3.02
CA LYS A 431 -24.43 -0.59 -2.79
C LYS A 431 -25.04 0.61 -3.51
N ALA A 432 -25.36 0.48 -4.79
CA ALA A 432 -25.96 1.56 -5.57
C ALA A 432 -27.31 2.01 -4.98
N SER A 433 -28.15 1.06 -4.53
CA SER A 433 -29.40 1.38 -3.83
C SER A 433 -29.16 2.19 -2.56
N ILE A 434 -28.20 1.77 -1.72
CA ILE A 434 -27.85 2.49 -0.49
C ILE A 434 -27.37 3.92 -0.82
N PHE A 435 -26.45 4.08 -1.76
CA PHE A 435 -25.88 5.38 -2.12
C PHE A 435 -26.91 6.36 -2.68
N ASN A 436 -27.83 5.88 -3.52
CA ASN A 436 -28.80 6.75 -4.16
C ASN A 436 -29.95 7.15 -3.23
N ASN A 437 -30.22 6.35 -2.19
CA ASN A 437 -31.36 6.56 -1.30
C ASN A 437 -30.98 7.11 0.07
N ILE A 438 -29.70 7.21 0.43
CA ILE A 438 -29.29 7.81 1.72
C ILE A 438 -29.29 9.33 1.65
N HIS A 439 -30.06 9.95 2.55
CA HIS A 439 -30.18 11.41 2.60
C HIS A 439 -29.67 11.91 3.95
N LEU A 440 -28.41 12.30 3.95
CA LEU A 440 -27.76 12.94 5.10
C LEU A 440 -28.13 14.43 5.10
N LYS A 441 -28.55 14.95 6.26
CA LYS A 441 -28.82 16.37 6.49
C LYS A 441 -27.51 17.16 6.40
N LYS A 442 -27.55 18.33 5.75
CA LYS A 442 -26.39 19.18 5.44
C LYS A 442 -25.87 20.01 6.62
#